data_AF-A0A3N5WHY6-F1
#
_entry.id   AF-A0A3N5WHY6-F1
#
_cell.length_a   1.000
_cell.length_b   1.000
_cell.length_c   1.000
_cell.angle_alpha   90.00
_cell.angle_beta   90.00
_cell.angle_gamma   90.00
#
_symmetry.space_group_name_H-M   'P 1'
#
loop_
_entity.id
_entity.type
_entity.pdbx_description
1 polymer ?
#
loop_
_entity_poly.entity_id
_entity_poly.type
_entity_poly.pdbx_seq_one_letter_code
_entity_poly.pdbx_strand_id
1 'polypeptide(L)'
;MPNRLARESSPYLRQHADNPVDWYPWGEEALDRAAREDKPIFLSIGYSACHWCHVMERESFEDPGTARILNESFVSIKVDREERPDLDSIYMESVQAMTGSGGWPMSVFLTSAKKPFFGGTYFPPEDRHGLPSFRRLLLGIAEAYRRERPEIERHAEALAGRLGRTTPLRGGEALRPGLPAAAVRALASEHDPVNGGFGGAPKFPQPMNLDFLVRHARRTGDAEALRMAAFTMERMARGGIYDHL
;
A
#
# COMPACT_ATOMS: atom_id res chain seq x y z
N MET A 1 -24.19 2.56 15.16
CA MET A 1 -24.89 2.83 13.87
C MET A 1 -23.86 2.63 12.78
N PRO A 2 -24.18 1.86 11.73
CA PRO A 2 -23.23 1.61 10.66
C PRO A 2 -22.88 2.92 9.93
N ASN A 3 -21.62 3.05 9.55
CA ASN A 3 -21.13 4.15 8.72
C ASN A 3 -21.53 3.95 7.24
N ARG A 4 -21.03 4.81 6.35
CA ARG A 4 -21.44 4.84 4.93
C ARG A 4 -21.05 3.58 4.16
N LEU A 5 -20.01 2.86 4.62
CA LEU A 5 -19.54 1.65 3.95
C LEU A 5 -20.57 0.51 3.95
N ALA A 6 -21.60 0.58 4.79
CA ALA A 6 -22.71 -0.39 4.77
C ALA A 6 -23.46 -0.45 3.42
N ARG A 7 -23.32 0.58 2.57
CA ARG A 7 -23.98 0.69 1.27
C ARG A 7 -23.10 0.26 0.10
N GLU A 8 -21.84 -0.08 0.35
CA GLU A 8 -20.88 -0.44 -0.69
C GLU A 8 -21.09 -1.88 -1.19
N SER A 9 -20.74 -2.13 -2.45
CA SER A 9 -20.76 -3.48 -3.04
C SER A 9 -19.65 -4.37 -2.46
N SER A 10 -18.46 -3.79 -2.28
CA SER A 10 -17.27 -4.50 -1.78
C SER A 10 -17.57 -5.20 -0.45
N PRO A 11 -17.36 -6.54 -0.38
CA PRO A 11 -17.39 -7.25 0.88
C PRO A 11 -16.33 -6.73 1.87
N TYR A 12 -15.16 -6.33 1.37
CA TYR A 12 -14.08 -5.77 2.19
C TYR A 12 -14.48 -4.45 2.84
N LEU A 13 -15.12 -3.53 2.08
CA LEU A 13 -15.58 -2.26 2.66
C LEU A 13 -16.70 -2.48 3.67
N ARG A 14 -17.66 -3.38 3.38
CA ARG A 14 -18.77 -3.68 4.30
C ARG A 14 -18.30 -4.30 5.62
N GLN A 15 -17.17 -5.01 5.66
CA GLN A 15 -16.58 -5.50 6.91
C GLN A 15 -16.29 -4.34 7.90
N HIS A 16 -15.94 -3.17 7.37
CA HIS A 16 -15.64 -1.98 8.17
C HIS A 16 -16.87 -1.10 8.48
N ALA A 17 -18.08 -1.54 8.12
CA ALA A 17 -19.30 -0.73 8.25
C ALA A 17 -19.67 -0.41 9.70
N ASP A 18 -19.34 -1.29 10.64
CA ASP A 18 -19.66 -1.10 12.06
C ASP A 18 -18.51 -0.51 12.88
N ASN A 19 -17.38 -0.20 12.23
CA ASN A 19 -16.25 0.44 12.90
C ASN A 19 -16.66 1.82 13.44
N PRO A 20 -16.17 2.22 14.64
CA PRO A 20 -16.45 3.53 15.22
C PRO A 20 -15.86 4.70 14.43
N VAL A 21 -14.93 4.44 13.52
CA VAL A 21 -14.44 5.43 12.55
C VAL A 21 -15.57 5.78 11.57
N ASP A 22 -15.81 7.07 11.34
CA ASP A 22 -16.77 7.60 10.37
C ASP A 22 -16.21 7.45 8.95
N TRP A 23 -16.13 6.20 8.49
CA TRP A 23 -15.60 5.87 7.18
C TRP A 23 -16.49 6.36 6.04
N TYR A 24 -15.83 6.90 5.03
CA TYR A 24 -16.41 7.17 3.72
C TYR A 24 -15.80 6.24 2.67
N PRO A 25 -16.56 5.84 1.64
CA PRO A 25 -15.98 5.36 0.40
C PRO A 25 -15.26 6.52 -0.30
N TRP A 26 -14.38 6.21 -1.25
CA TRP A 26 -13.82 7.24 -2.11
C TRP A 26 -14.90 7.81 -3.03
N GLY A 27 -15.20 9.11 -2.91
CA GLY A 27 -16.18 9.78 -3.75
C GLY A 27 -16.33 11.26 -3.43
N GLU A 28 -17.15 11.95 -4.23
CA GLU A 28 -17.37 13.40 -4.12
C GLU A 28 -17.80 13.83 -2.72
N GLU A 29 -18.66 13.06 -2.05
CA GLU A 29 -19.12 13.38 -0.69
C GLU A 29 -17.97 13.58 0.30
N ALA A 30 -17.02 12.63 0.33
CA ALA A 30 -15.87 12.67 1.24
C ALA A 30 -14.87 13.76 0.84
N LEU A 31 -14.60 13.88 -0.46
CA LEU A 31 -13.64 14.82 -1.00
C LEU A 31 -14.11 16.27 -0.81
N ASP A 32 -15.38 16.54 -1.04
CA ASP A 32 -15.95 17.86 -0.83
C ASP A 32 -16.08 18.17 0.65
N ARG A 33 -16.35 17.18 1.51
CA ARG A 33 -16.31 17.38 2.96
C ARG A 33 -14.92 17.80 3.42
N ALA A 34 -13.87 17.12 2.94
CA ALA A 34 -12.49 17.47 3.28
C ALA A 34 -12.14 18.89 2.83
N ALA A 35 -12.57 19.29 1.63
CA ALA A 35 -12.40 20.65 1.12
C ALA A 35 -13.18 21.70 1.93
N ARG A 36 -14.46 21.46 2.24
CA ARG A 36 -15.33 22.39 2.97
C ARG A 36 -14.91 22.57 4.43
N GLU A 37 -14.55 21.48 5.10
CA GLU A 37 -14.11 21.50 6.50
C GLU A 37 -12.63 21.85 6.65
N ASP A 38 -11.92 22.00 5.53
CA ASP A 38 -10.47 22.22 5.45
C ASP A 38 -9.66 21.20 6.27
N LYS A 39 -10.12 19.94 6.25
CA LYS A 39 -9.51 18.82 6.98
C LYS A 39 -8.60 18.00 6.08
N PRO A 40 -7.50 17.44 6.62
CA PRO A 40 -6.73 16.43 5.92
C PRO A 40 -7.56 15.15 5.75
N ILE A 41 -7.23 14.39 4.71
CA ILE A 41 -7.83 13.08 4.44
C ILE A 41 -6.90 12.01 5.01
N PHE A 42 -7.46 11.07 5.77
CA PHE A 42 -6.81 9.80 6.06
C PHE A 42 -7.34 8.74 5.09
N LEU A 43 -6.52 8.32 4.14
CA LEU A 43 -6.83 7.32 3.15
C LEU A 43 -6.25 5.97 3.56
N SER A 44 -7.12 4.97 3.78
CA SER A 44 -6.74 3.61 4.11
C SER A 44 -7.13 2.64 3.00
N ILE A 45 -6.14 2.17 2.24
CA ILE A 45 -6.32 1.21 1.14
C ILE A 45 -5.96 -0.20 1.61
N GLY A 46 -6.82 -1.17 1.32
CA GLY A 46 -6.59 -2.58 1.61
C GLY A 46 -7.40 -3.48 0.68
N TYR A 47 -7.45 -4.78 0.98
CA TYR A 47 -8.22 -5.78 0.24
C TYR A 47 -8.56 -6.96 1.16
N SER A 48 -9.52 -7.78 0.74
CA SER A 48 -10.11 -8.87 1.55
C SER A 48 -9.09 -9.89 2.09
N ALA A 49 -8.10 -10.29 1.30
CA ALA A 49 -7.09 -11.28 1.69
C ALA A 49 -5.86 -10.69 2.42
N CYS A 50 -5.87 -9.40 2.75
CA CYS A 50 -4.74 -8.71 3.38
C CYS A 50 -4.68 -8.97 4.89
N HIS A 51 -3.77 -9.83 5.35
CA HIS A 51 -3.60 -10.13 6.78
C HIS A 51 -3.40 -8.88 7.64
N TRP A 52 -2.45 -8.02 7.28
CA TRP A 52 -2.13 -6.83 8.08
C TRP A 52 -3.25 -5.79 8.08
N CYS A 53 -4.13 -5.80 7.07
CA CYS A 53 -5.30 -4.92 7.03
C CYS A 53 -6.29 -5.32 8.13
N HIS A 54 -6.53 -6.61 8.32
CA HIS A 54 -7.35 -7.15 9.41
C HIS A 54 -6.70 -6.95 10.78
N VAL A 55 -5.37 -7.03 10.87
CA VAL A 55 -4.65 -6.72 12.12
C VAL A 55 -4.84 -5.26 12.51
N MET A 56 -4.61 -4.34 11.58
CA MET A 56 -4.77 -2.90 11.84
C MET A 56 -6.22 -2.51 12.12
N GLU A 57 -7.19 -3.18 11.49
CA GLU A 57 -8.60 -3.01 11.83
C GLU A 57 -8.85 -3.28 13.32
N ARG A 58 -8.56 -4.51 13.78
CA ARG A 58 -8.84 -4.92 15.16
C ARG A 58 -8.06 -4.12 16.19
N GLU A 59 -6.81 -3.80 15.89
CA GLU A 59 -5.94 -3.09 16.84
C GLU A 59 -6.18 -1.58 16.87
N SER A 60 -6.76 -0.99 15.81
CA SER A 60 -6.83 0.48 15.67
C SER A 60 -8.18 1.01 15.20
N PHE A 61 -8.80 0.44 14.16
CA PHE A 61 -10.04 1.00 13.61
C PHE A 61 -11.28 0.64 14.42
N GLU A 62 -11.26 -0.48 15.16
CA GLU A 62 -12.30 -0.87 16.12
C GLU A 62 -12.17 -0.13 17.47
N ASP A 63 -11.00 0.45 17.75
CA ASP A 63 -10.72 1.11 19.03
C ASP A 63 -11.37 2.51 19.11
N PRO A 64 -12.29 2.76 20.07
CA PRO A 64 -13.03 4.02 20.14
C PRO A 64 -12.16 5.27 20.35
N GLY A 65 -10.99 5.14 20.97
CA GLY A 65 -10.11 6.29 21.19
C GLY A 65 -9.34 6.69 19.93
N THR A 66 -8.88 5.72 19.14
CA THR A 66 -8.31 5.98 17.81
C THR A 66 -9.36 6.55 16.88
N ALA A 67 -10.57 5.95 16.87
CA ALA A 67 -11.67 6.44 16.05
C ALA A 67 -12.08 7.88 16.38
N ARG A 68 -12.05 8.27 17.66
CA ARG A 68 -12.30 9.66 18.06
C ARG A 68 -11.31 10.62 17.41
N ILE A 69 -10.02 10.32 17.47
CA ILE A 69 -8.98 11.17 16.86
C ILE A 69 -9.19 11.28 15.35
N LEU A 70 -9.47 10.15 14.69
CA LEU A 70 -9.76 10.10 13.26
C LEU A 70 -10.97 10.98 12.90
N ASN A 71 -12.10 10.80 13.60
CA ASN A 71 -13.35 11.51 13.32
C ASN A 71 -13.26 13.02 13.59
N GLU A 72 -12.49 13.43 14.60
CA GLU A 72 -12.31 14.84 14.93
C GLU A 72 -11.37 15.55 13.94
N SER A 73 -10.27 14.88 13.56
CA SER A 73 -9.15 15.54 12.88
C SER A 73 -9.08 15.27 11.38
N PHE A 74 -9.75 14.24 10.87
CA PHE A 74 -9.60 13.78 9.49
C PHE A 74 -10.95 13.51 8.83
N VAL A 75 -10.97 13.54 7.49
CA VAL A 75 -11.96 12.80 6.72
C VAL A 75 -11.36 11.43 6.40
N SER A 76 -11.89 10.38 7.02
CA SER A 76 -11.37 9.01 6.87
C SER A 76 -12.04 8.32 5.69
N ILE A 77 -11.23 7.93 4.70
CA ILE A 77 -11.68 7.25 3.47
C ILE A 77 -11.11 5.84 3.44
N LYS A 78 -11.98 4.84 3.26
CA LYS A 78 -11.59 3.44 3.07
C LYS A 78 -11.70 3.10 1.58
N VAL A 79 -10.70 2.42 1.04
CA VAL A 79 -10.69 1.98 -0.36
C VAL A 79 -10.35 0.50 -0.44
N ASP A 80 -11.13 -0.21 -1.24
CA ASP A 80 -10.81 -1.55 -1.70
C ASP A 80 -9.93 -1.45 -2.94
N ARG A 81 -8.72 -1.99 -2.85
CA ARG A 81 -7.78 -2.08 -3.96
C ARG A 81 -8.35 -2.89 -5.12
N GLU A 82 -9.15 -3.92 -4.84
CA GLU A 82 -9.70 -4.80 -5.89
C GLU A 82 -10.73 -4.04 -6.75
N GLU A 83 -11.46 -3.09 -6.17
CA GLU A 83 -12.39 -2.23 -6.90
C GLU A 83 -11.71 -0.97 -7.47
N ARG A 84 -10.67 -0.44 -6.82
CA ARG A 84 -9.96 0.80 -7.21
C ARG A 84 -8.43 0.63 -7.32
N PRO A 85 -7.94 -0.22 -8.26
CA PRO A 85 -6.51 -0.43 -8.47
C PRO A 85 -5.79 0.83 -8.99
N ASP A 86 -6.54 1.77 -9.56
CA ASP A 86 -6.05 3.08 -10.00
C ASP A 86 -5.58 3.93 -8.80
N LEU A 87 -6.40 4.03 -7.75
CA LEU A 87 -6.04 4.76 -6.53
C LEU A 87 -4.91 4.06 -5.79
N ASP A 88 -4.98 2.73 -5.70
CA ASP A 88 -3.93 1.91 -5.09
C ASP A 88 -2.56 2.19 -5.72
N SER A 89 -2.47 2.18 -7.05
CA SER A 89 -1.19 2.41 -7.75
C SER A 89 -0.63 3.80 -7.47
N ILE A 90 -1.45 4.86 -7.60
CA ILE A 90 -1.03 6.25 -7.39
C ILE A 90 -0.50 6.46 -5.96
N TYR A 91 -1.22 5.97 -4.97
CA TYR A 91 -0.85 6.18 -3.57
C TYR A 91 0.25 5.23 -3.11
N MET A 92 0.38 4.04 -3.70
CA MET A 92 1.51 3.13 -3.45
C MET A 92 2.82 3.77 -3.91
N GLU A 93 2.86 4.36 -5.12
CA GLU A 93 4.04 5.10 -5.60
C GLU A 93 4.40 6.24 -4.65
N SER A 94 3.40 6.92 -4.09
CA SER A 94 3.59 7.99 -3.11
C SER A 94 4.24 7.47 -1.82
N VAL A 95 3.73 6.36 -1.27
CA VAL A 95 4.29 5.72 -0.06
C VAL A 95 5.71 5.22 -0.30
N GLN A 96 5.98 4.61 -1.45
CA GLN A 96 7.32 4.16 -1.84
C GLN A 96 8.29 5.32 -1.99
N ALA A 97 7.86 6.44 -2.59
CA ALA A 97 8.69 7.63 -2.71
C ALA A 97 9.02 8.28 -1.35
N MET A 98 8.12 8.17 -0.36
CA MET A 98 8.35 8.72 0.98
C MET A 98 9.18 7.79 1.87
N THR A 99 8.93 6.49 1.83
CA THR A 99 9.46 5.53 2.82
C THR A 99 10.52 4.58 2.25
N GLY A 100 10.70 4.56 0.92
CA GLY A 100 11.56 3.59 0.22
C GLY A 100 10.95 2.18 0.11
N SER A 101 9.76 1.96 0.65
CA SER A 101 9.06 0.67 0.64
C SER A 101 7.54 0.85 0.48
N GLY A 102 6.81 -0.22 0.23
CA GLY A 102 5.37 -0.18 0.05
C GLY A 102 4.71 -1.48 0.51
N GLY A 103 3.40 -1.43 0.71
CA GLY A 103 2.61 -2.59 1.15
C GLY A 103 1.24 -2.20 1.68
N TRP A 104 0.50 -3.20 2.15
CA TRP A 104 -0.84 -3.05 2.71
C TRP A 104 -0.88 -3.49 4.19
N PRO A 105 -1.70 -2.86 5.04
CA PRO A 105 -2.61 -1.75 4.75
C PRO A 105 -1.82 -0.51 4.35
N MET A 106 -2.33 0.24 3.38
CA MET A 106 -1.70 1.48 2.96
C MET A 106 -2.37 2.63 3.72
N SER A 107 -1.60 3.36 4.51
CA SER A 107 -2.06 4.44 5.38
C SER A 107 -1.49 5.75 4.88
N VAL A 108 -2.29 6.53 4.15
CA VAL A 108 -1.82 7.74 3.44
C VAL A 108 -2.58 8.96 3.93
N PHE A 109 -1.85 10.05 4.18
CA PHE A 109 -2.40 11.32 4.62
C PHE A 109 -2.31 12.32 3.49
N LEU A 110 -3.46 12.84 3.09
CA LEU A 110 -3.60 13.76 1.98
C LEU A 110 -4.06 15.12 2.47
N THR A 111 -3.63 16.17 1.77
CA THR A 111 -4.27 17.48 1.89
C THR A 111 -5.74 17.39 1.44
N SER A 112 -6.55 18.40 1.78
CA SER A 112 -7.93 18.52 1.27
C SER A 112 -8.00 18.57 -0.27
N ALA A 113 -6.88 18.93 -0.93
CA ALA A 113 -6.71 18.88 -2.39
C ALA A 113 -6.25 17.51 -2.93
N LYS A 114 -6.32 16.44 -2.14
CA LYS A 114 -5.97 15.04 -2.49
C LYS A 114 -4.48 14.77 -2.71
N LYS A 115 -3.59 15.70 -2.32
CA LYS A 115 -2.13 15.56 -2.52
C LYS A 115 -1.51 14.85 -1.32
N PRO A 116 -0.76 13.75 -1.52
CA PRO A 116 -0.16 13.01 -0.42
C PRO A 116 1.00 13.81 0.19
N PHE A 117 1.05 13.88 1.52
CA PHE A 117 2.14 14.57 2.24
C PHE A 117 2.80 13.70 3.31
N PHE A 118 2.14 12.64 3.76
CA PHE A 118 2.72 11.61 4.61
C PHE A 118 2.09 10.25 4.28
N GLY A 119 2.83 9.17 4.50
CA GLY A 119 2.34 7.83 4.21
C GLY A 119 3.21 6.74 4.81
N GLY A 120 2.59 5.60 5.06
CA GLY A 120 3.25 4.39 5.52
C GLY A 120 2.35 3.19 5.29
N THR A 121 2.76 2.04 5.83
CA THR A 121 1.97 0.82 5.74
C THR A 121 1.16 0.62 7.03
N TYR A 122 1.60 -0.32 7.85
CA TYR A 122 1.02 -0.65 9.14
C TYR A 122 1.59 0.24 10.24
N PHE A 123 0.72 0.76 11.12
CA PHE A 123 1.10 1.49 12.33
C PHE A 123 0.54 0.78 13.56
N PRO A 124 1.38 0.52 14.59
CA PRO A 124 0.96 -0.25 15.76
C PRO A 124 0.08 0.56 16.72
N PRO A 125 -0.74 -0.09 17.57
CA PRO A 125 -1.54 0.61 18.58
C PRO A 125 -0.68 1.23 19.70
N GLU A 126 0.52 0.69 19.93
CA GLU A 126 1.49 1.14 20.94
C GLU A 126 2.86 1.38 20.29
N ASP A 127 3.69 2.23 20.90
CA ASP A 127 5.04 2.52 20.43
C ASP A 127 5.89 1.22 20.45
N ARG A 128 6.27 0.70 19.28
CA ARG A 128 7.08 -0.53 19.17
C ARG A 128 7.93 -0.57 17.91
N HIS A 129 9.05 -1.29 17.97
CA HIS A 129 9.99 -1.46 16.86
C HIS A 129 10.47 -0.13 16.22
N GLY A 130 10.61 0.91 17.04
CA GLY A 130 11.01 2.25 16.57
C GLY A 130 9.91 3.03 15.85
N LEU A 131 8.69 2.49 15.78
CA LEU A 131 7.52 3.17 15.23
C LEU A 131 6.68 3.79 16.37
N PRO A 132 6.19 5.02 16.20
CA PRO A 132 5.20 5.57 17.12
C PRO A 132 3.89 4.81 16.99
N SER A 133 3.12 4.77 18.08
CA SER A 133 1.74 4.34 18.07
C SER A 133 0.91 5.14 17.07
N PHE A 134 -0.09 4.50 16.48
CA PHE A 134 -0.96 5.10 15.50
C PHE A 134 -1.67 6.33 16.07
N ARG A 135 -2.11 6.29 17.34
CA ARG A 135 -2.70 7.45 18.02
C ARG A 135 -1.73 8.63 18.11
N ARG A 136 -0.47 8.39 18.50
CA ARG A 136 0.56 9.42 18.58
C ARG A 136 0.86 10.01 17.20
N LEU A 137 0.92 9.16 16.17
CA LEU A 137 1.08 9.57 14.79
C LEU A 137 -0.09 10.47 14.34
N LEU A 138 -1.33 10.05 14.55
CA LEU A 138 -2.52 10.80 14.17
C LEU A 138 -2.55 12.19 14.81
N LEU A 139 -2.26 12.28 16.11
CA LEU A 139 -2.20 13.56 16.83
C LEU A 139 -1.09 14.46 16.29
N GLY A 140 0.09 13.90 16.02
CA GLY A 140 1.21 14.64 15.44
C GLY A 140 0.91 15.18 14.05
N ILE A 141 0.30 14.36 13.19
CA ILE A 141 -0.10 14.78 11.83
C ILE A 141 -1.19 15.86 11.89
N ALA A 142 -2.20 15.69 12.75
CA ALA A 142 -3.27 16.67 12.89
C ALA A 142 -2.73 18.04 13.38
N GLU A 143 -1.79 18.03 14.32
CA GLU A 143 -1.14 19.25 14.82
C GLU A 143 -0.27 19.92 13.75
N ALA A 144 0.57 19.13 13.07
CA ALA A 144 1.41 19.63 11.98
C ALA A 144 0.56 20.22 10.84
N TYR A 145 -0.55 19.57 10.47
CA TYR A 145 -1.47 20.07 9.44
C TYR A 145 -2.10 21.42 9.81
N ARG A 146 -2.37 21.67 11.09
CA ARG A 146 -2.89 22.97 11.57
C ARG A 146 -1.82 24.05 11.63
N ARG A 147 -0.60 23.71 12.05
CA ARG A 147 0.45 24.71 12.36
C ARG A 147 1.42 24.98 11.23
N GLU A 148 1.69 23.97 10.41
CA GLU A 148 2.72 23.97 9.38
C GLU A 148 2.10 23.75 8.00
N ARG A 149 0.84 24.16 7.84
CA ARG A 149 0.04 23.98 6.61
C ARG A 149 0.77 24.40 5.33
N PRO A 150 1.42 25.59 5.25
CA PRO A 150 2.12 26.00 4.03
C PRO A 150 3.29 25.08 3.67
N GLU A 151 4.02 24.57 4.66
CA GLU A 151 5.14 23.65 4.44
C GLU A 151 4.64 22.28 3.99
N ILE A 152 3.55 21.79 4.58
CA ILE A 152 2.89 20.56 4.15
C ILE A 152 2.42 20.66 2.70
N GLU A 153 1.76 21.75 2.32
CA GLU A 153 1.29 21.95 0.95
C GLU A 153 2.46 22.05 -0.04
N ARG A 154 3.55 22.73 0.34
CA ARG A 154 4.78 22.79 -0.45
C ARG A 154 5.39 21.40 -0.68
N HIS A 155 5.48 20.58 0.37
CA HIS A 155 6.00 19.22 0.27
C HIS A 155 5.08 18.31 -0.55
N ALA A 156 3.75 18.43 -0.36
CA ALA A 156 2.77 17.67 -1.12
C ALA A 156 2.83 18.01 -2.62
N GLU A 157 2.99 19.29 -2.96
CA GLU A 157 3.17 19.75 -4.34
C GLU A 157 4.45 19.21 -4.97
N ALA A 158 5.57 19.29 -4.25
CA ALA A 158 6.84 18.79 -4.72
C ALA A 158 6.80 17.28 -4.98
N LEU A 159 6.13 16.52 -4.11
CA LEU A 159 5.95 15.08 -4.30
C LEU A 159 5.03 14.77 -5.48
N ALA A 160 3.88 15.43 -5.57
CA ALA A 160 2.95 15.27 -6.69
C ALA A 160 3.62 15.61 -8.04
N GLY A 161 4.44 16.66 -8.08
CA GLY A 161 5.21 17.04 -9.27
C GLY A 161 6.28 16.00 -9.66
N ARG A 162 6.88 15.28 -8.70
CA ARG A 162 7.80 14.18 -9.00
C ARG A 162 7.07 12.97 -9.56
N LEU A 163 5.92 12.61 -8.97
CA LEU A 163 5.10 11.47 -9.38
C LEU A 163 4.38 11.70 -10.72
N GLY A 164 3.97 12.93 -11.01
CA GLY A 164 3.40 13.30 -12.32
C GLY A 164 4.42 13.26 -13.46
N ARG A 165 5.73 13.23 -13.15
CA ARG A 165 6.83 13.13 -14.12
C ARG A 165 7.32 11.70 -14.33
N THR A 166 6.95 10.76 -13.45
CA THR A 166 7.03 9.33 -13.75
C THR A 166 5.99 9.04 -14.83
N THR A 167 6.46 9.12 -16.08
CA THR A 167 5.73 8.77 -17.30
C THR A 167 4.89 7.53 -17.05
N PRO A 168 3.57 7.52 -17.39
CA PRO A 168 2.85 6.25 -17.42
C PRO A 168 3.65 5.33 -18.33
N LEU A 169 3.94 4.10 -17.88
CA LEU A 169 4.60 3.10 -18.70
C LEU A 169 3.82 3.02 -20.02
N ARG A 170 4.31 3.73 -21.05
CA ARG A 170 3.75 3.69 -22.38
C ARG A 170 4.08 2.30 -22.89
N GLY A 171 3.12 1.38 -22.77
CA GLY A 171 3.15 0.13 -23.51
C GLY A 171 3.30 0.47 -24.99
N GLY A 172 4.42 0.09 -25.60
CA GLY A 172 4.64 0.37 -27.02
C GLY A 172 6.10 0.44 -27.48
N GLU A 173 7.08 0.65 -26.60
CA GLU A 173 8.47 0.46 -27.02
C GLU A 173 8.80 -1.04 -27.06
N ALA A 174 9.25 -1.51 -28.21
CA ALA A 174 9.81 -2.85 -28.34
C ALA A 174 10.87 -3.06 -27.27
N LEU A 175 10.73 -4.12 -26.48
CA LEU A 175 11.68 -4.47 -25.42
C LEU A 175 13.09 -4.48 -26.02
N ARG A 176 13.99 -3.67 -25.47
CA ARG A 176 15.39 -3.66 -25.92
C ARG A 176 15.94 -5.09 -25.84
N PRO A 177 16.64 -5.61 -26.86
CA PRO A 177 17.08 -7.01 -26.91
C PRO A 177 17.84 -7.49 -25.66
N GLY A 178 18.54 -6.59 -24.95
CA GLY A 178 19.28 -6.90 -23.71
C GLY A 178 18.49 -6.74 -22.40
N LEU A 179 17.29 -6.15 -22.43
CA LEU A 179 16.51 -5.87 -21.22
C LEU A 179 16.11 -7.15 -20.47
N PRO A 180 15.64 -8.24 -21.12
CA PRO A 180 15.35 -9.47 -20.42
C PRO A 180 16.57 -10.08 -19.73
N ALA A 181 17.75 -10.05 -20.37
CA ALA A 181 18.97 -10.57 -19.76
C ALA A 181 19.44 -9.71 -18.57
N ALA A 182 19.25 -8.38 -18.65
CA ALA A 182 19.54 -7.48 -17.53
C ALA A 182 18.60 -7.74 -16.34
N ALA A 183 17.31 -7.96 -16.60
CA ALA A 183 16.34 -8.32 -15.56
C ALA A 183 16.68 -9.64 -14.86
N VAL A 184 17.14 -10.67 -15.61
CA VAL A 184 17.62 -11.93 -15.00
C VAL A 184 18.80 -11.68 -14.07
N ARG A 185 19.78 -10.84 -14.47
CA ARG A 185 20.92 -10.51 -13.60
C ARG A 185 20.53 -9.76 -12.33
N ALA A 186 19.56 -8.84 -12.43
CA ALA A 186 19.04 -8.15 -11.26
C ALA A 186 18.36 -9.15 -10.28
N LEU A 187 17.49 -10.01 -10.81
CA LEU A 187 16.85 -11.07 -10.02
C LEU A 187 17.87 -12.04 -9.39
N ALA A 188 18.93 -12.39 -10.12
CA ALA A 188 20.01 -13.23 -9.60
C ALA A 188 20.75 -12.59 -8.41
N SER A 189 20.93 -11.27 -8.43
CA SER A 189 21.56 -10.55 -7.31
C SER A 189 20.70 -10.51 -6.04
N GLU A 190 19.38 -10.67 -6.19
CA GLU A 190 18.43 -10.66 -5.08
C GLU A 190 18.01 -12.07 -4.64
N HIS A 191 18.30 -13.10 -5.44
CA HIS A 191 17.82 -14.45 -5.19
C HIS A 191 18.47 -15.04 -3.93
N ASP A 192 17.63 -15.51 -3.00
CA ASP A 192 18.09 -16.19 -1.79
C ASP A 192 18.40 -17.67 -2.07
N PRO A 193 19.68 -18.10 -2.05
CA PRO A 193 20.05 -19.48 -2.37
C PRO A 193 19.72 -20.49 -1.27
N VAL A 194 19.31 -20.04 -0.08
CA VAL A 194 18.98 -20.90 1.07
C VAL A 194 17.48 -21.12 1.14
N ASN A 195 16.70 -20.04 1.06
CA ASN A 195 15.26 -20.10 1.29
C ASN A 195 14.41 -19.89 0.03
N GLY A 196 15.02 -19.58 -1.11
CA GLY A 196 14.30 -19.23 -2.35
C GLY A 196 13.61 -17.88 -2.27
N GLY A 197 13.08 -17.38 -3.38
CA GLY A 197 12.53 -16.03 -3.47
C GLY A 197 13.61 -14.96 -3.62
N PHE A 198 13.18 -13.71 -3.68
CA PHE A 198 14.02 -12.56 -4.02
C PHE A 198 13.95 -11.50 -2.91
N GLY A 199 15.11 -10.95 -2.53
CA GLY A 199 15.24 -9.92 -1.51
C GLY A 199 15.37 -10.47 -0.08
N GLY A 200 15.25 -9.57 0.90
CA GLY A 200 15.32 -9.88 2.34
C GLY A 200 13.99 -10.38 2.93
N ALA A 201 14.03 -10.86 4.18
CA ALA A 201 12.82 -11.27 4.90
C ALA A 201 12.03 -10.05 5.42
N PRO A 202 10.68 -10.14 5.50
CA PRO A 202 9.84 -11.25 5.03
C PRO A 202 9.65 -11.25 3.51
N LYS A 203 9.61 -12.45 2.90
CA LYS A 203 9.43 -12.62 1.44
C LYS A 203 8.02 -13.10 1.11
N PHE A 204 7.43 -12.51 0.07
CA PHE A 204 6.13 -12.91 -0.48
C PHE A 204 6.29 -13.62 -1.83
N PRO A 205 5.34 -14.47 -2.25
CA PRO A 205 5.31 -15.03 -3.59
C PRO A 205 5.34 -13.93 -4.67
N GLN A 206 6.31 -14.00 -5.58
CA GLN A 206 6.46 -13.08 -6.71
C GLN A 206 6.18 -13.80 -8.03
N PRO A 207 4.91 -14.15 -8.34
CA PRO A 207 4.56 -15.00 -9.48
C PRO A 207 5.01 -14.41 -10.82
N MET A 208 5.02 -13.08 -10.96
CA MET A 208 5.48 -12.41 -12.18
C MET A 208 6.98 -12.62 -12.43
N ASN A 209 7.80 -12.61 -11.38
CA ASN A 209 9.24 -12.89 -11.50
C ASN A 209 9.47 -14.35 -11.88
N LEU A 210 8.71 -15.28 -11.28
CA LEU A 210 8.79 -16.71 -11.61
C LEU A 210 8.35 -17.01 -13.05
N ASP A 211 7.20 -16.48 -13.48
CA ASP A 211 6.71 -16.61 -14.86
C ASP A 211 7.70 -16.02 -15.86
N PHE A 212 8.26 -14.83 -15.57
CA PHE A 212 9.29 -14.22 -16.39
C PHE A 212 10.53 -15.11 -16.52
N LEU A 213 11.07 -15.63 -15.41
CA LEU A 213 12.26 -16.48 -15.41
C LEU A 213 12.03 -17.78 -16.18
N VAL A 214 10.88 -18.44 -16.01
CA VAL A 214 10.52 -19.65 -16.75
C VAL A 214 10.41 -19.36 -18.25
N ARG A 215 9.74 -18.27 -18.64
CA ARG A 215 9.63 -17.86 -20.05
C ARG A 215 10.98 -17.50 -20.65
N HIS A 216 11.83 -16.81 -19.88
CA HIS A 216 13.18 -16.46 -20.30
C HIS A 216 14.00 -17.72 -20.56
N ALA A 217 14.06 -18.63 -19.58
CA ALA A 217 14.80 -19.89 -19.68
C ALA A 217 14.33 -20.73 -20.86
N ARG A 218 13.01 -20.84 -21.09
CA ARG A 218 12.46 -21.56 -22.25
C ARG A 218 12.89 -20.95 -23.59
N ARG A 219 13.03 -19.62 -23.66
CA ARG A 219 13.38 -18.91 -24.91
C ARG A 219 14.89 -18.91 -25.19
N THR A 220 15.73 -18.87 -24.17
CA THR A 220 17.19 -18.67 -24.32
C THR A 220 18.02 -19.89 -23.94
N GLY A 221 17.44 -20.87 -23.23
CA GLY A 221 18.19 -21.96 -22.62
C GLY A 221 18.96 -21.55 -21.35
N ASP A 222 18.65 -20.39 -20.75
CA ASP A 222 19.31 -19.93 -19.53
C ASP A 222 18.97 -20.83 -18.34
N ALA A 223 19.93 -21.68 -17.97
CA ALA A 223 19.80 -22.64 -16.88
C ALA A 223 19.71 -21.97 -15.50
N GLU A 224 20.33 -20.80 -15.33
CA GLU A 224 20.34 -20.08 -14.05
C GLU A 224 18.95 -19.48 -13.77
N ALA A 225 18.32 -18.90 -14.80
CA ALA A 225 16.94 -18.42 -14.71
C ALA A 225 15.96 -19.54 -14.30
N LEU A 226 16.10 -20.73 -14.91
CA LEU A 226 15.28 -21.89 -14.55
C LEU A 226 15.55 -22.36 -13.12
N ARG A 227 16.83 -22.42 -12.72
CA ARG A 227 17.25 -22.85 -11.38
C ARG A 227 16.64 -21.95 -10.30
N MET A 228 16.70 -20.63 -10.47
CA MET A 228 16.12 -19.67 -9.51
C MET A 228 14.60 -19.86 -9.38
N ALA A 229 13.89 -20.00 -10.51
CA ALA A 229 12.44 -20.18 -10.50
C ALA A 229 12.05 -21.51 -9.84
N ALA A 230 12.67 -22.62 -10.23
CA ALA A 230 12.40 -23.94 -9.71
C ALA A 230 12.69 -24.03 -8.21
N PHE A 231 13.84 -23.53 -7.77
CA PHE A 231 14.22 -23.53 -6.36
C PHE A 231 13.25 -22.69 -5.52
N THR A 232 12.87 -21.51 -6.00
CA THR A 232 11.87 -20.68 -5.32
C THR A 232 10.52 -21.39 -5.18
N MET A 233 10.02 -22.01 -6.25
CA MET A 233 8.77 -22.77 -6.20
C MET A 233 8.86 -23.99 -5.28
N GLU A 234 9.98 -24.71 -5.28
CA GLU A 234 10.22 -25.83 -4.36
C GLU A 234 10.20 -25.39 -2.89
N ARG A 235 10.84 -24.25 -2.57
CA ARG A 235 10.84 -23.69 -1.21
C ARG A 235 9.47 -23.18 -0.80
N MET A 236 8.69 -22.63 -1.72
CA MET A 236 7.29 -22.27 -1.48
C MET A 236 6.44 -23.51 -1.19
N ALA A 237 6.56 -24.57 -2.01
CA ALA A 237 5.81 -25.82 -1.85
C ALA A 237 6.17 -26.57 -0.57
N ARG A 238 7.43 -26.49 -0.11
CA ARG A 238 7.88 -27.03 1.18
C ARG A 238 7.64 -26.09 2.36
N GLY A 239 7.18 -24.87 2.09
CA GLY A 239 6.86 -23.86 3.10
C GLY A 239 5.49 -24.09 3.72
N GLY A 240 5.03 -23.12 4.52
CA GLY A 240 3.72 -23.14 5.18
C GLY A 240 2.58 -22.54 4.35
N ILE A 241 2.80 -22.22 3.06
CA ILE A 241 1.77 -21.65 2.19
C ILE A 241 0.94 -22.82 1.63
N TYR A 242 0.00 -23.31 2.43
CA TYR A 242 -1.03 -24.24 1.98
C TYR A 242 -2.35 -23.49 1.90
N ASP A 243 -3.03 -23.61 0.76
CA ASP A 243 -4.44 -23.29 0.70
C ASP A 243 -5.19 -24.36 1.51
N HIS A 244 -5.92 -23.93 2.54
CA HIS A 244 -6.67 -24.83 3.38
C HIS A 244 -8.02 -25.06 2.72
N LEU A 245 -8.15 -26.18 2.01
CA LEU A 245 -9.44 -26.79 1.72
C LEU A 245 -9.71 -27.89 2.75
#